data_AF-A0A0G1XKY2-F1
#
_entry.id   AF-A0A0G1XKY2-F1
#
_cell.length_a   1.000
_cell.length_b   1.000
_cell.length_c   1.000
_cell.angle_alpha   90.00
_cell.angle_beta   90.00
_cell.angle_gamma   90.00
#
_symmetry.space_group_name_H-M   'P 1'
#
loop_
_entity.id
_entity.type
_entity.pdbx_description
1 polymer ?
#
loop_
_entity_poly.entity_id
_entity_poly.type
_entity_poly.pdbx_seq_one_letter_code
_entity_poly.pdbx_strand_id
1 'polypeptide(L)'
;MVQIRPHPIVTFYEIQQSRRWQAALSGLTVTASTSGLSVDDLIAVVQDLGSSQVSAIGRIASLGAGTITVDVWKNGGSTPVVDGTNDYVYPLTSSSIAFGTLSASSVSTVIVAFDVTAANDNGYVVQILEDGNLRSGGNVVNDVVDGSVTSGSEEYGARSSDTSISTSTFDTADTALSTTFSDVATEATASFESRNFVTLKVAIDEGTADGSYSQIVSLIASGNF
;
A
#
# COMPACT_ATOMS: atom_id res chain seq x y z
N MET A 1 25.72 19.54 24.00
CA MET A 1 25.75 18.43 23.04
C MET A 1 24.68 18.71 22.00
N VAL A 2 25.06 19.04 20.77
CA VAL A 2 24.10 19.28 19.67
C VAL A 2 23.74 17.92 19.10
N GLN A 3 22.58 17.37 19.50
CA GLN A 3 22.04 16.17 18.90
C GLN A 3 21.43 16.56 17.56
N ILE A 4 22.19 16.37 16.48
CA ILE A 4 21.65 16.42 15.12
C ILE A 4 20.72 15.21 15.01
N ARG A 5 19.41 15.43 15.16
CA ARG A 5 18.43 14.35 14.99
C ARG A 5 18.32 14.04 13.49
N PRO A 6 18.67 12.81 13.05
CA PRO A 6 18.43 12.42 11.67
C PRO A 6 16.93 12.52 11.39
N HIS A 7 16.56 13.20 10.30
CA HIS A 7 15.18 13.21 9.86
C HIS A 7 14.83 11.83 9.32
N PRO A 8 13.64 11.28 9.60
CA PRO A 8 13.21 10.04 8.99
C PRO A 8 13.25 10.21 7.46
N ILE A 9 14.00 9.35 6.79
CA ILE A 9 13.99 9.25 5.33
C ILE A 9 12.81 8.35 5.00
N VAL A 10 11.86 8.87 4.23
CA VAL A 10 10.73 8.11 3.72
C VAL A 10 10.89 8.00 2.22
N THR A 11 10.99 6.77 1.72
CA THR A 11 10.94 6.52 0.28
C THR A 11 9.58 5.91 -0.04
N PHE A 12 8.83 6.55 -0.92
CA PHE A 12 7.53 6.07 -1.36
C PHE A 12 7.69 5.25 -2.63
N TYR A 13 7.02 4.11 -2.67
CA TYR A 13 7.01 3.23 -3.82
C TYR A 13 5.58 2.79 -4.13
N GLU A 14 5.27 2.72 -5.42
CA GLU A 14 3.92 2.40 -5.85
C GLU A 14 3.89 1.46 -7.05
N ILE A 15 2.77 0.74 -7.16
CA ILE A 15 2.44 -0.21 -8.22
C ILE A 15 2.57 0.45 -9.59
N GLN A 16 3.48 -0.08 -10.41
CA GLN A 16 3.41 0.10 -11.87
C GLN A 16 2.25 -0.74 -12.42
N GLN A 17 1.55 -0.25 -13.44
CA GLN A 17 0.57 -1.06 -14.18
C GLN A 17 1.18 -2.29 -14.88
N SER A 18 2.51 -2.49 -14.83
CA SER A 18 3.21 -3.70 -15.28
C SER A 18 2.98 -4.87 -14.31
N ARG A 19 1.73 -5.35 -14.27
CA ARG A 19 1.31 -6.57 -13.60
C ARG A 19 2.12 -7.75 -14.12
N ARG A 20 2.71 -8.53 -13.21
CA ARG A 20 3.36 -9.79 -13.55
C ARG A 20 2.53 -10.91 -12.94
N TRP A 21 2.11 -11.85 -13.78
CA TRP A 21 1.47 -13.07 -13.30
C TRP A 21 2.36 -13.77 -12.30
N GLN A 22 1.79 -14.08 -11.14
CA GLN A 22 2.47 -14.80 -10.09
C GLN A 22 2.02 -16.25 -10.12
N ALA A 23 2.99 -17.17 -10.18
CA ALA A 23 2.70 -18.59 -10.29
C ALA A 23 2.74 -19.32 -8.93
N ALA A 24 3.52 -18.82 -7.97
CA ALA A 24 3.66 -19.42 -6.65
C ALA A 24 4.34 -18.46 -5.66
N LEU A 25 4.11 -18.67 -4.36
CA LEU A 25 4.88 -18.09 -3.26
C LEU A 25 5.33 -19.21 -2.31
N SER A 26 6.63 -19.31 -2.03
CA SER A 26 7.21 -20.28 -1.10
C SER A 26 8.26 -19.61 -0.21
N GLY A 27 7.93 -19.43 1.07
CA GLY A 27 8.75 -18.67 2.00
C GLY A 27 9.01 -17.26 1.46
N LEU A 28 10.29 -16.92 1.27
CA LEU A 28 10.72 -15.62 0.75
C LEU A 28 10.80 -15.55 -0.78
N THR A 29 10.48 -16.63 -1.49
CA THR A 29 10.64 -16.70 -2.94
C THR A 29 9.31 -16.73 -3.66
N VAL A 30 9.15 -15.83 -4.62
CA VAL A 30 8.00 -15.77 -5.54
C VAL A 30 8.44 -16.19 -6.95
N THR A 31 7.59 -16.97 -7.62
CA THR A 31 7.78 -17.34 -9.03
C THR A 31 7.03 -16.34 -9.91
N ALA A 32 7.79 -15.49 -10.61
CA ALA A 32 7.28 -14.48 -11.53
C ALA A 32 8.38 -14.04 -12.51
N SER A 33 8.01 -13.30 -13.56
CA SER A 33 8.99 -12.70 -14.48
C SER A 33 9.94 -11.77 -13.72
N THR A 34 11.25 -11.87 -13.99
CA THR A 34 12.29 -11.02 -13.41
C THR A 34 12.71 -9.85 -14.30
N SER A 35 12.17 -9.77 -15.53
CA SER A 35 12.54 -8.75 -16.52
C SER A 35 12.41 -7.33 -15.95
N GLY A 36 13.46 -6.51 -16.02
CA GLY A 36 13.42 -5.13 -15.53
C GLY A 36 13.36 -4.95 -14.01
N LEU A 37 13.60 -6.01 -13.22
CA LEU A 37 13.86 -5.90 -11.79
C LEU A 37 15.36 -5.93 -11.52
N SER A 38 15.75 -5.31 -10.42
CA SER A 38 17.10 -5.31 -9.86
C SER A 38 17.07 -5.79 -8.41
N VAL A 39 18.20 -6.29 -7.93
CA VAL A 39 18.42 -6.44 -6.48
C VAL A 39 18.25 -5.07 -5.82
N ASP A 40 17.73 -5.06 -4.60
CA ASP A 40 17.34 -3.89 -3.81
C ASP A 40 16.06 -3.16 -4.24
N ASP A 41 15.43 -3.53 -5.36
CA ASP A 41 14.09 -3.02 -5.70
C ASP A 41 13.06 -3.50 -4.65
N LEU A 42 12.03 -2.69 -4.42
CA LEU A 42 10.88 -3.10 -3.63
C LEU A 42 9.80 -3.70 -4.54
N ILE A 43 9.20 -4.80 -4.11
CA ILE A 43 8.06 -5.42 -4.79
C ILE A 43 6.89 -5.62 -3.85
N ALA A 44 5.68 -5.67 -4.42
CA ALA A 44 4.49 -6.19 -3.76
C ALA A 44 4.09 -7.54 -4.37
N VAL A 45 3.70 -8.47 -3.52
CA VAL A 45 2.88 -9.63 -3.86
C VAL A 45 1.45 -9.30 -3.48
N VAL A 46 0.53 -9.50 -4.42
CA VAL A 46 -0.90 -9.27 -4.24
C VAL A 46 -1.62 -10.57 -4.58
N GLN A 47 -2.30 -11.14 -3.59
CA GLN A 47 -3.24 -12.24 -3.77
C GLN A 47 -4.66 -11.67 -3.92
N ASP A 48 -5.47 -12.27 -4.79
CA ASP A 48 -6.90 -11.95 -4.94
C ASP A 48 -7.16 -10.45 -5.16
N LEU A 49 -6.48 -9.85 -6.16
CA LEU A 49 -6.62 -8.42 -6.50
C LEU A 49 -8.10 -7.97 -6.50
N GLY A 50 -8.44 -6.99 -5.65
CA GLY A 50 -9.81 -6.49 -5.49
C GLY A 50 -10.21 -6.31 -4.03
N SER A 51 -11.47 -6.59 -3.69
CA SER A 51 -12.03 -6.40 -2.34
C SER A 51 -11.38 -7.31 -1.30
N SER A 52 -11.15 -8.58 -1.63
CA SER A 52 -10.55 -9.61 -0.77
C SER A 52 -9.02 -9.64 -0.80
N GLN A 53 -8.39 -8.61 -1.34
CA GLN A 53 -6.96 -8.56 -1.55
C GLN A 53 -6.15 -8.81 -0.26
N VAL A 54 -5.18 -9.72 -0.34
CA VAL A 54 -4.13 -9.90 0.66
C VAL A 54 -2.81 -9.47 0.03
N SER A 55 -2.00 -8.70 0.74
CA SER A 55 -0.77 -8.13 0.18
C SER A 55 0.41 -8.25 1.12
N ALA A 56 1.59 -8.37 0.52
CA ALA A 56 2.85 -8.26 1.21
C ALA A 56 3.87 -7.50 0.36
N ILE A 57 4.79 -6.78 1.00
CA ILE A 57 5.92 -6.12 0.34
C ILE A 57 7.24 -6.70 0.82
N GLY A 58 8.26 -6.67 -0.04
CA GLY A 58 9.60 -7.15 0.28
C GLY A 58 10.65 -6.51 -0.63
N ARG A 59 11.91 -6.46 -0.16
CA ARG A 59 13.03 -5.94 -0.93
C ARG A 59 13.74 -7.11 -1.60
N ILE A 60 14.01 -7.01 -2.90
CA ILE A 60 14.62 -8.08 -3.67
C ILE A 60 16.04 -8.32 -3.15
N ALA A 61 16.29 -9.50 -2.58
CA ALA A 61 17.60 -9.95 -2.13
C ALA A 61 18.36 -10.68 -3.24
N SER A 62 17.65 -11.43 -4.09
CA SER A 62 18.24 -12.07 -5.27
C SER A 62 17.23 -12.36 -6.38
N LEU A 63 17.75 -12.49 -7.61
CA LEU A 63 16.97 -12.83 -8.80
C LEU A 63 17.51 -14.12 -9.41
N GLY A 64 16.62 -15.08 -9.67
CA GLY A 64 16.90 -16.31 -10.40
C GLY A 64 16.20 -16.35 -11.76
N ALA A 65 16.27 -17.50 -12.43
CA ALA A 65 15.50 -17.73 -13.65
C ALA A 65 14.01 -17.88 -13.30
N GLY A 66 13.23 -16.80 -13.45
CA GLY A 66 11.79 -16.79 -13.16
C GLY A 66 11.45 -16.80 -11.66
N THR A 67 12.41 -16.49 -10.80
CA THR A 67 12.22 -16.41 -9.35
C THR A 67 12.76 -15.11 -8.80
N ILE A 68 12.06 -14.56 -7.81
CA ILE A 68 12.47 -13.39 -7.06
C ILE A 68 12.49 -13.80 -5.59
N THR A 69 13.62 -13.66 -4.92
CA THR A 69 13.72 -13.90 -3.47
C THR A 69 13.86 -12.56 -2.78
N VAL A 70 12.96 -12.27 -1.84
CA VAL A 70 13.05 -11.07 -0.99
C VAL A 70 13.80 -11.35 0.30
N ASP A 71 14.19 -10.30 1.00
CA ASP A 71 14.80 -10.37 2.32
C ASP A 71 13.79 -10.77 3.42
N VAL A 72 12.61 -10.16 3.40
CA VAL A 72 11.50 -10.42 4.33
C VAL A 72 10.19 -9.94 3.69
N TRP A 73 9.10 -10.60 4.06
CA TRP A 73 7.75 -10.12 3.74
C TRP A 73 7.18 -9.29 4.89
N LYS A 74 6.68 -8.11 4.58
CA LYS A 74 5.83 -7.29 5.45
C LYS A 74 4.41 -7.35 4.93
N ASN A 75 3.44 -7.74 5.76
CA ASN A 75 2.04 -7.95 5.40
C ASN A 75 1.09 -7.33 6.42
N GLY A 76 -0.18 -7.20 6.07
CA GLY A 76 -1.25 -6.67 6.93
C GLY A 76 -1.85 -7.69 7.90
N GLY A 77 -1.02 -8.53 8.52
CA GLY A 77 -1.44 -9.57 9.47
C GLY A 77 -1.83 -10.92 8.84
N SER A 78 -1.98 -10.98 7.52
CA SER A 78 -2.20 -12.22 6.76
C SER A 78 -1.12 -12.38 5.70
N THR A 79 -0.52 -13.57 5.63
CA THR A 79 0.45 -13.88 4.57
C THR A 79 -0.30 -14.24 3.28
N PRO A 80 0.03 -13.65 2.13
CA PRO A 80 -0.56 -14.04 0.85
C PRO A 80 -0.42 -15.55 0.59
N VAL A 81 -1.50 -16.20 0.16
CA VAL A 81 -1.54 -17.60 -0.25
C VAL A 81 -1.79 -17.63 -1.76
N VAL A 82 -0.72 -17.56 -2.52
CA VAL A 82 -0.77 -17.53 -3.98
C VAL A 82 -1.17 -18.89 -4.51
N ASP A 83 -2.30 -18.93 -5.19
CA ASP A 83 -2.90 -20.14 -5.77
C ASP A 83 -2.93 -20.12 -7.30
N GLY A 84 -2.46 -19.03 -7.91
CA GLY A 84 -2.37 -18.83 -9.36
C GLY A 84 -3.61 -18.18 -9.97
N THR A 85 -4.62 -17.83 -9.18
CA THR A 85 -5.83 -17.13 -9.63
C THR A 85 -5.81 -15.70 -9.14
N ASN A 86 -5.76 -14.73 -10.05
CA ASN A 86 -5.82 -13.30 -9.71
C ASN A 86 -4.67 -12.82 -8.78
N ASP A 87 -3.52 -13.50 -8.87
CA ASP A 87 -2.31 -13.21 -8.10
C ASP A 87 -1.24 -12.51 -8.95
N TYR A 88 -0.64 -11.47 -8.41
CA TYR A 88 0.30 -10.63 -9.14
C TYR A 88 1.50 -10.17 -8.31
N VAL A 89 2.64 -10.05 -8.99
CA VAL A 89 3.80 -9.31 -8.50
C VAL A 89 3.85 -7.94 -9.16
N TYR A 90 4.08 -6.92 -8.34
CA TYR A 90 4.21 -5.53 -8.78
C TYR A 90 5.58 -4.97 -8.39
N PRO A 91 6.35 -4.41 -9.33
CA PRO A 91 7.46 -3.54 -8.96
C PRO A 91 6.89 -2.26 -8.35
N LEU A 92 7.41 -1.90 -7.18
CA LEU A 92 7.07 -0.65 -6.52
C LEU A 92 8.16 0.36 -6.88
N THR A 93 7.93 1.14 -7.93
CA THR A 93 8.95 2.03 -8.53
C THR A 93 8.39 3.39 -8.95
N SER A 94 7.07 3.57 -8.88
CA SER A 94 6.38 4.82 -9.19
C SER A 94 6.24 5.71 -7.95
N SER A 95 6.07 7.01 -8.18
CA SER A 95 5.71 8.01 -7.17
C SER A 95 4.35 8.68 -7.45
N SER A 96 3.56 8.15 -8.39
CA SER A 96 2.29 8.73 -8.83
C SER A 96 1.17 7.70 -8.92
N ILE A 97 0.08 7.97 -8.19
CA ILE A 97 -1.02 7.03 -7.98
C ILE A 97 -1.98 6.99 -9.16
N ALA A 98 -2.20 5.78 -9.69
CA ALA A 98 -3.16 5.57 -10.78
C ALA A 98 -3.96 4.27 -10.61
N PHE A 99 -5.23 4.41 -10.23
CA PHE A 99 -6.20 3.30 -10.26
C PHE A 99 -6.51 2.81 -11.68
N GLY A 100 -6.19 3.60 -12.71
CA GLY A 100 -6.63 3.36 -14.08
C GLY A 100 -8.04 3.90 -14.32
N THR A 101 -8.77 3.27 -15.25
CA THR A 101 -10.19 3.56 -15.47
C THR A 101 -11.01 2.77 -14.47
N LEU A 102 -11.79 3.46 -13.65
CA LEU A 102 -12.73 2.83 -12.73
C LEU A 102 -13.94 2.26 -13.46
N SER A 103 -14.47 1.14 -12.97
CA SER A 103 -15.71 0.51 -13.45
C SER A 103 -16.56 0.02 -12.29
N ALA A 104 -17.87 0.03 -12.45
CA ALA A 104 -18.80 -0.41 -11.39
C ALA A 104 -18.70 -1.91 -11.05
N SER A 105 -18.07 -2.70 -11.90
CA SER A 105 -17.94 -4.16 -11.75
C SER A 105 -16.73 -4.63 -10.96
N SER A 106 -15.87 -3.73 -10.48
CA SER A 106 -14.62 -4.11 -9.83
C SER A 106 -14.21 -3.14 -8.71
N VAL A 107 -13.43 -3.67 -7.76
CA VAL A 107 -12.67 -2.84 -6.83
C VAL A 107 -11.28 -2.65 -7.43
N SER A 108 -10.90 -1.40 -7.65
CA SER A 108 -9.54 -1.04 -8.06
C SER A 108 -8.68 -0.77 -6.83
N THR A 109 -7.46 -1.29 -6.82
CA THR A 109 -6.56 -1.16 -5.67
C THR A 109 -5.19 -0.63 -6.08
N VAL A 110 -4.55 0.08 -5.16
CA VAL A 110 -3.17 0.57 -5.28
C VAL A 110 -2.47 0.35 -3.95
N ILE A 111 -1.18 0.01 -3.97
CA ILE A 111 -0.34 -0.07 -2.78
C ILE A 111 0.63 1.12 -2.79
N VAL A 112 0.61 1.88 -1.69
CA VAL A 112 1.60 2.90 -1.36
C VAL A 112 2.50 2.33 -0.28
N ALA A 113 3.68 1.88 -0.67
CA ALA A 113 4.67 1.38 0.27
C ALA A 113 5.61 2.50 0.73
N PHE A 114 6.08 2.39 1.96
CA PHE A 114 7.06 3.28 2.52
C PHE A 114 8.07 2.51 3.37
N ASP A 115 9.31 3.00 3.33
CA ASP A 115 10.42 2.50 4.13
C ASP A 115 10.91 3.65 5.03
N VAL A 116 10.95 3.41 6.34
CA VAL A 116 11.33 4.39 7.35
C VAL A 116 12.56 3.91 8.12
N THR A 117 13.55 4.78 8.19
CA THR A 117 14.68 4.65 9.12
C THR A 117 14.62 5.78 10.14
N ALA A 118 14.52 5.43 11.42
CA ALA A 118 14.45 6.36 12.53
C ALA A 118 15.33 5.87 13.69
N ALA A 119 16.47 6.53 13.88
CA ALA A 119 17.33 6.36 15.04
C ALA A 119 16.79 7.16 16.25
N ASN A 120 15.54 6.89 16.63
CA ASN A 120 14.87 7.52 17.76
C ASN A 120 14.43 6.46 18.76
N ASP A 121 14.90 6.54 20.01
CA ASP A 121 14.62 5.51 21.03
C ASP A 121 13.13 5.39 21.37
N ASN A 122 12.35 6.46 21.14
CA ASN A 122 10.89 6.47 21.30
C ASN A 122 10.14 6.03 20.03
N GLY A 123 10.88 5.73 18.95
CA GLY A 123 10.35 5.31 17.65
C GLY A 123 9.73 6.45 16.82
N TYR A 124 8.74 6.11 15.99
CA TYR A 124 8.11 7.04 15.05
C TYR A 124 6.64 6.71 14.80
N VAL A 125 5.93 7.66 14.21
CA VAL A 125 4.60 7.48 13.62
C VAL A 125 4.63 7.94 12.16
N VAL A 126 3.96 7.21 11.28
CA VAL A 126 3.63 7.65 9.92
C VAL A 126 2.16 7.99 9.90
N GLN A 127 1.85 9.18 9.41
CA GLN A 127 0.50 9.70 9.31
C GLN A 127 0.15 9.97 7.86
N ILE A 128 -1.11 9.75 7.50
CA ILE A 128 -1.67 10.02 6.17
C ILE A 128 -2.70 11.15 6.26
N LEU A 129 -2.80 11.96 5.20
CA LEU A 129 -3.96 12.80 4.94
C LEU A 129 -4.20 12.92 3.43
N GLU A 130 -5.35 13.42 3.04
CA GLU A 130 -5.68 13.75 1.65
C GLU A 130 -6.02 15.24 1.46
N ASP A 131 -6.01 15.69 0.20
CA ASP A 131 -6.43 17.04 -0.20
C ASP A 131 -7.95 17.18 -0.43
N GLY A 132 -8.71 16.15 -0.06
CA GLY A 132 -10.15 15.99 -0.26
C GLY A 132 -10.47 14.78 -1.14
N ASN A 133 -11.77 14.55 -1.38
CA ASN A 133 -12.26 13.34 -2.03
C ASN A 133 -11.60 13.04 -3.38
N LEU A 134 -11.54 11.75 -3.70
CA LEU A 134 -11.17 11.22 -5.00
C LEU A 134 -12.12 11.75 -6.09
N ARG A 135 -11.60 12.45 -7.10
CA ARG A 135 -12.43 13.26 -8.01
C ARG A 135 -12.02 13.24 -9.47
N SER A 136 -12.99 13.47 -10.34
CA SER A 136 -12.83 13.64 -11.79
C SER A 136 -13.74 14.76 -12.29
N GLY A 137 -13.18 15.95 -12.50
CA GLY A 137 -13.97 17.15 -12.81
C GLY A 137 -14.93 17.49 -11.67
N GLY A 138 -16.24 17.43 -11.94
CA GLY A 138 -17.29 17.66 -10.94
C GLY A 138 -17.76 16.39 -10.21
N ASN A 139 -17.28 15.21 -10.61
CA ASN A 139 -17.64 13.94 -9.98
C ASN A 139 -16.67 13.65 -8.82
N VAL A 140 -17.20 13.11 -7.73
CA VAL A 140 -16.44 12.68 -6.54
C VAL A 140 -16.85 11.26 -6.21
N VAL A 141 -15.93 10.46 -5.69
CA VAL A 141 -16.24 9.16 -5.08
C VAL A 141 -16.40 9.39 -3.58
N ASN A 142 -17.47 8.85 -2.98
CA ASN A 142 -17.70 8.97 -1.54
C ASN A 142 -16.74 8.10 -0.73
N ASP A 143 -16.52 8.50 0.52
CA ASP A 143 -15.71 7.73 1.45
C ASP A 143 -16.43 6.44 1.91
N VAL A 144 -15.65 5.40 2.17
CA VAL A 144 -16.14 4.16 2.79
C VAL A 144 -16.64 4.44 4.22
N VAL A 145 -17.80 3.87 4.57
CA VAL A 145 -18.45 4.08 5.88
C VAL A 145 -18.60 2.79 6.67
N ASP A 146 -18.80 1.66 6.00
CA ASP A 146 -19.13 0.38 6.63
C ASP A 146 -17.90 -0.49 6.94
N GLY A 147 -16.70 -0.01 6.57
CA GLY A 147 -15.44 -0.68 6.80
C GLY A 147 -14.97 -1.60 5.66
N SER A 148 -15.65 -1.62 4.51
CA SER A 148 -15.26 -2.43 3.35
C SER A 148 -15.59 -1.75 2.02
N VAL A 149 -14.58 -1.51 1.18
CA VAL A 149 -14.83 -1.05 -0.20
C VAL A 149 -15.37 -2.21 -1.05
N THR A 150 -16.58 -2.05 -1.56
CA THR A 150 -17.34 -3.11 -2.25
C THR A 150 -17.65 -2.76 -3.70
N SER A 151 -17.46 -3.70 -4.63
CA SER A 151 -17.79 -3.46 -6.04
C SER A 151 -19.27 -3.14 -6.22
N GLY A 152 -19.58 -2.14 -7.03
CA GLY A 152 -20.96 -1.68 -7.27
C GLY A 152 -21.47 -0.67 -6.26
N SER A 153 -20.66 -0.32 -5.26
CA SER A 153 -20.88 0.82 -4.36
C SER A 153 -19.86 1.92 -4.69
N GLU A 154 -20.28 3.18 -4.62
CA GLU A 154 -19.38 4.33 -4.72
C GLU A 154 -18.65 4.54 -3.38
N GLU A 155 -17.44 3.99 -3.26
CA GLU A 155 -16.68 3.94 -2.01
C GLU A 155 -15.18 4.09 -2.26
N TYR A 156 -14.52 4.91 -1.46
CA TYR A 156 -13.09 5.10 -1.44
C TYR A 156 -12.55 4.98 -0.01
N GLY A 157 -11.50 4.19 0.16
CA GLY A 157 -10.93 3.94 1.47
C GLY A 157 -9.51 3.39 1.39
N ALA A 158 -8.91 3.25 2.55
CA ALA A 158 -7.55 2.76 2.67
C ALA A 158 -7.37 1.85 3.88
N ARG A 159 -6.37 0.97 3.81
CA ARG A 159 -6.03 0.00 4.86
C ARG A 159 -4.52 -0.07 5.04
N SER A 160 -4.04 0.00 6.28
CA SER A 160 -2.63 -0.13 6.62
C SER A 160 -2.20 -1.59 6.75
N SER A 161 -0.92 -1.85 6.48
CA SER A 161 -0.24 -3.10 6.82
C SER A 161 0.14 -3.21 8.29
N ASP A 162 0.23 -2.09 9.01
CA ASP A 162 0.55 -2.12 10.43
C ASP A 162 -0.70 -2.48 11.23
N THR A 163 -0.67 -3.68 11.82
CA THR A 163 -1.78 -4.25 12.59
C THR A 163 -1.73 -3.90 14.08
N SER A 164 -0.91 -2.91 14.48
CA SER A 164 -0.69 -2.53 15.88
C SER A 164 -1.17 -1.11 16.22
N ILE A 165 -1.75 -0.40 15.25
CA ILE A 165 -2.20 0.99 15.41
C ILE A 165 -3.49 1.03 16.22
N SER A 166 -3.42 1.42 17.49
CA SER A 166 -4.62 1.55 18.33
C SER A 166 -5.36 2.88 18.18
N THR A 167 -4.80 3.86 17.46
CA THR A 167 -5.30 5.23 17.33
C THR A 167 -6.15 5.47 16.08
N SER A 168 -6.22 4.49 15.18
CA SER A 168 -7.01 4.54 13.95
C SER A 168 -7.62 3.17 13.64
N THR A 169 -8.48 3.10 12.62
CA THR A 169 -9.11 1.84 12.15
C THR A 169 -8.44 1.27 10.90
N PHE A 170 -7.36 1.91 10.42
CA PHE A 170 -6.65 1.49 9.20
C PHE A 170 -6.10 0.07 9.30
N ASP A 171 -5.87 -0.45 10.50
CA ASP A 171 -5.35 -1.79 10.77
C ASP A 171 -6.41 -2.90 10.58
N THR A 172 -7.68 -2.57 10.80
CA THR A 172 -8.78 -3.54 10.96
C THR A 172 -9.83 -3.47 9.86
N ALA A 173 -10.00 -2.32 9.21
CA ALA A 173 -11.02 -2.09 8.19
C ALA A 173 -10.53 -1.18 7.05
N ASP A 174 -11.25 -1.19 5.93
CA ASP A 174 -11.09 -0.13 4.94
C ASP A 174 -11.65 1.17 5.56
N THR A 175 -10.78 2.17 5.72
CA THR A 175 -11.07 3.40 6.46
C THR A 175 -11.02 4.59 5.53
N ALA A 176 -11.98 5.51 5.69
CA ALA A 176 -11.99 6.78 4.99
C ALA A 176 -10.68 7.55 5.23
N LEU A 177 -10.13 8.12 4.16
CA LEU A 177 -9.07 9.12 4.31
C LEU A 177 -9.70 10.43 4.78
N SER A 178 -8.88 11.32 5.36
CA SER A 178 -9.37 12.61 5.84
C SER A 178 -8.38 13.72 5.56
N THR A 179 -8.86 14.95 5.63
CA THR A 179 -8.02 16.17 5.55
C THR A 179 -7.24 16.43 6.84
N THR A 180 -7.39 15.56 7.85
CA THR A 180 -6.61 15.56 9.09
C THR A 180 -5.69 14.35 9.16
N PHE A 181 -4.55 14.52 9.83
CA PHE A 181 -3.60 13.42 10.00
C PHE A 181 -4.22 12.24 10.75
N SER A 182 -4.05 11.05 10.19
CA SER A 182 -4.41 9.78 10.83
C SER A 182 -3.25 8.81 10.76
N ASP A 183 -3.02 8.05 11.84
CA ASP A 183 -1.88 7.16 11.94
C ASP A 183 -2.07 5.93 11.02
N VAL A 184 -1.04 5.60 10.25
CA VAL A 184 -0.98 4.45 9.33
C VAL A 184 0.26 3.58 9.53
N ALA A 185 1.21 3.96 10.38
CA ALA A 185 2.19 3.04 10.93
C ALA A 185 2.79 3.63 12.21
N THR A 186 3.23 2.78 13.12
CA THR A 186 3.92 3.17 14.35
C THR A 186 5.04 2.20 14.68
N GLU A 187 6.13 2.74 15.23
CA GLU A 187 7.18 1.97 15.86
C GLU A 187 7.43 2.59 17.24
N ALA A 188 7.55 1.76 18.28
CA ALA A 188 7.74 2.23 19.65
C ALA A 188 9.21 2.42 20.03
N THR A 189 10.14 1.97 19.19
CA THR A 189 11.58 2.01 19.42
C THR A 189 12.33 2.43 18.16
N ALA A 190 13.65 2.64 18.28
CA ALA A 190 14.51 2.87 17.13
C ALA A 190 14.39 1.71 16.14
N SER A 191 14.07 2.03 14.89
CA SER A 191 13.82 1.06 13.82
C SER A 191 14.51 1.52 12.55
N PHE A 192 15.14 0.58 11.86
CA PHE A 192 15.89 0.82 10.63
C PHE A 192 15.28 -0.03 9.52
N GLU A 193 15.11 0.57 8.36
CA GLU A 193 14.54 -0.09 7.17
C GLU A 193 13.16 -0.74 7.45
N SER A 194 12.36 -0.10 8.32
CA SER A 194 11.02 -0.60 8.65
C SER A 194 10.05 -0.26 7.53
N ARG A 195 9.57 -1.32 6.88
CA ARG A 195 8.69 -1.25 5.72
C ARG A 195 7.26 -1.52 6.12
N ASN A 196 6.38 -0.63 5.70
CA ASN A 196 4.93 -0.75 5.81
C ASN A 196 4.30 -0.25 4.51
N PHE A 197 3.01 -0.48 4.34
CA PHE A 197 2.27 0.02 3.21
C PHE A 197 0.82 0.34 3.57
N VAL A 198 0.22 1.19 2.75
CA VAL A 198 -1.22 1.43 2.74
C VAL A 198 -1.76 0.90 1.42
N THR A 199 -2.83 0.11 1.48
CA THR A 199 -3.62 -0.29 0.32
C THR A 199 -4.77 0.68 0.17
N LEU A 200 -4.79 1.44 -0.91
CA LEU A 200 -5.94 2.26 -1.31
C LEU A 200 -6.89 1.38 -2.13
N LYS A 201 -8.18 1.49 -1.87
CA LYS A 201 -9.23 0.79 -2.61
C LYS A 201 -10.31 1.77 -3.05
N VAL A 202 -10.79 1.59 -4.27
CA VAL A 202 -11.89 2.37 -4.82
C VAL A 202 -12.85 1.46 -5.58
N ALA A 203 -14.14 1.71 -5.37
CA ALA A 203 -15.22 1.18 -6.18
C ALA A 203 -16.15 2.33 -6.57
N ILE A 204 -16.84 2.17 -7.69
CA ILE A 204 -17.85 3.10 -8.16
C ILE A 204 -19.17 2.35 -8.37
N ASP A 205 -20.30 3.06 -8.37
CA ASP A 205 -21.60 2.50 -8.71
C ASP A 205 -22.00 2.84 -10.16
N GLU A 206 -23.18 2.39 -10.62
CA GLU A 206 -23.68 2.70 -11.98
C GLU A 206 -24.05 4.19 -12.18
N GLY A 207 -24.22 4.96 -11.11
CA GLY A 207 -24.51 6.39 -11.14
C GLY A 207 -23.25 7.26 -11.27
N THR A 208 -22.10 6.69 -10.92
CA THR A 208 -20.79 7.31 -10.99
C THR A 208 -20.20 7.12 -12.38
N ALA A 209 -19.67 8.18 -13.00
CA ALA A 209 -19.09 8.07 -14.33
C ALA A 209 -17.78 7.25 -14.32
N ASP A 210 -17.68 6.28 -15.23
CA ASP A 210 -16.41 5.62 -15.55
C ASP A 210 -15.34 6.66 -15.94
N GLY A 211 -14.12 6.49 -15.44
CA GLY A 211 -13.04 7.41 -15.78
C GLY A 211 -11.84 7.32 -14.87
N SER A 212 -10.92 8.26 -15.10
CA SER A 212 -9.77 8.47 -14.22
C SER A 212 -10.11 9.50 -13.17
N TYR A 213 -9.95 9.10 -11.92
CA TYR A 213 -10.10 9.96 -10.76
C TYR A 213 -8.74 10.19 -10.12
N SER A 214 -8.58 11.32 -9.45
CA SER A 214 -7.32 11.71 -8.82
C SER A 214 -7.55 12.46 -7.52
N GLN A 215 -6.58 12.35 -6.63
CA GLN A 215 -6.44 13.16 -5.43
C GLN A 215 -4.96 13.23 -5.04
N ILE A 216 -4.63 14.08 -4.07
CA ILE A 216 -3.30 14.10 -3.46
C ILE A 216 -3.40 13.46 -2.08
N VAL A 217 -2.59 12.43 -1.87
CA VAL A 217 -2.36 11.82 -0.56
C VAL A 217 -0.97 12.22 -0.08
N SER A 218 -0.88 12.70 1.16
CA SER A 218 0.38 13.06 1.81
C SER A 218 0.66 12.13 2.97
N LEU A 219 1.88 11.61 3.04
CA LEU A 219 2.37 10.85 4.19
C LEU A 219 3.50 11.61 4.88
N ILE A 220 3.49 11.61 6.21
CA ILE A 220 4.52 12.26 7.02
C ILE A 220 4.99 11.27 8.09
N ALA A 221 6.30 11.07 8.18
CA ALA A 221 6.91 10.36 9.29
C ALA A 221 7.42 11.37 10.35
N SER A 222 7.03 11.15 11.60
CA SER A 222 7.43 11.97 12.74
C SER A 222 8.02 11.10 13.85
N GLY A 223 9.15 11.50 14.43
CA GLY A 223 9.69 10.82 15.61
C GLY A 223 8.84 11.11 16.85
N ASN A 224 8.64 10.11 17.70
CA ASN A 224 7.96 10.27 18.99
C ASN A 224 8.88 10.98 20.01
N PHE A 225 8.33 11.76 20.95
CA PHE A 225 9.09 12.52 21.95
C PHE A 225 8.66 12.19 23.38
#